data_AF-A0A2M7BY47-F1
#
_entry.id   AF-A0A2M7BY47-F1
#
_cell.length_a   1.000
_cell.length_b   1.000
_cell.length_c   1.000
_cell.angle_alpha   90.00
_cell.angle_beta   90.00
_cell.angle_gamma   90.00
#
_symmetry.space_group_name_H-M   'P 1'
#
loop_
_entity.id
_entity.type
_entity.pdbx_description
1 polymer ?
#
loop_
_entity_poly.entity_id
_entity_poly.type
_entity_poly.pdbx_seq_one_letter_code
_entity_poly.pdbx_strand_id
1 'polypeptide(L)'
;MSKKIVFILLGLLILPLSVSAQDIYFFEGEGCPHCAKMKEFLNGLQQEYPQIEIHDYEIWYNEENHKLAEQMAQERGIVIEGVPTLFIGDEIIVGNQQAQVRVALEKLIAQEPASKKESQGKKAQAAAINTYGAWALTALVAIGLIWAVLSFRKSKHETGATKGKLPESEQ
;
A
#
# COMPACT_ATOMS: atom_id res chain seq x y z
N MET A 1 26.20 -17.62 -40.37
CA MET A 1 25.44 -17.21 -39.18
C MET A 1 25.41 -15.70 -39.13
N SER A 2 24.23 -15.09 -39.23
CA SER A 2 24.07 -13.65 -39.41
C SER A 2 24.62 -12.91 -38.19
N LYS A 3 25.62 -12.04 -38.39
CA LYS A 3 26.18 -11.15 -37.35
C LYS A 3 25.08 -10.38 -36.59
N LYS A 4 23.92 -10.18 -37.22
CA LYS A 4 22.71 -9.59 -36.62
C LYS A 4 22.15 -10.36 -35.42
N ILE A 5 22.26 -11.69 -35.38
CA ILE A 5 21.81 -12.51 -34.24
C ILE A 5 22.71 -12.30 -33.03
N VAL A 6 24.02 -12.09 -33.24
CA VAL A 6 24.98 -11.81 -32.17
C VAL A 6 24.69 -10.45 -31.52
N PHE A 7 24.33 -9.42 -32.31
CA PHE A 7 23.95 -8.11 -31.76
C PHE A 7 22.61 -8.12 -31.00
N ILE A 8 21.64 -8.94 -31.42
CA ILE A 8 20.36 -9.09 -30.70
C ILE A 8 20.55 -9.85 -29.38
N LEU A 9 21.38 -10.91 -29.36
CA LEU A 9 21.71 -11.65 -28.14
C LEU A 9 22.57 -10.82 -27.17
N LEU A 10 23.50 -10.00 -27.69
CA LEU A 10 24.32 -9.11 -26.87
C LEU A 10 23.50 -7.96 -26.27
N GLY A 11 22.49 -7.45 -26.98
CA GLY A 11 21.60 -6.41 -26.47
C GLY A 11 20.57 -6.91 -25.45
N LEU A 12 20.12 -8.16 -25.55
CA LEU A 12 19.20 -8.78 -24.59
C LEU A 12 19.88 -9.12 -23.25
N LEU A 13 21.22 -9.25 -23.24
CA LEU A 13 22.02 -9.54 -22.04
C LEU A 13 22.25 -8.32 -21.13
N ILE A 14 21.97 -7.10 -21.61
CA ILE A 14 22.18 -5.84 -20.87
C ILE A 14 20.83 -5.26 -20.39
N LEU A 15 19.85 -6.11 -20.08
CA LEU A 15 18.66 -5.66 -19.37
C LEU A 15 19.11 -5.14 -17.99
N PRO A 16 18.97 -3.84 -17.69
CA PRO A 16 19.30 -3.35 -16.37
C PRO A 16 18.38 -4.06 -15.39
N LEU A 17 18.97 -4.89 -14.51
CA LEU A 17 18.28 -5.32 -13.30
C LEU A 17 17.84 -4.02 -12.64
N SER A 18 16.53 -3.76 -12.60
CA SER A 18 15.98 -2.64 -11.85
C SER A 18 16.18 -2.97 -10.37
N VAL A 19 17.36 -2.67 -9.86
CA VAL A 19 17.66 -2.63 -8.44
C VAL A 19 16.76 -1.54 -7.88
N SER A 20 15.75 -1.94 -7.12
CA SER A 20 14.99 -1.01 -6.30
C SER A 20 15.91 -0.48 -5.22
N ALA A 21 15.98 0.83 -5.06
CA ALA A 21 16.65 1.38 -3.90
C ALA A 21 15.90 0.96 -2.64
N GLN A 22 16.63 0.59 -1.60
CA GLN A 22 16.08 0.31 -0.28
C GLN A 22 16.25 1.54 0.60
N ASP A 23 15.15 2.24 0.85
CA ASP A 23 15.14 3.45 1.66
C ASP A 23 15.41 3.15 3.13
N ILE A 24 16.27 3.96 3.73
CA ILE A 24 16.57 4.04 5.16
C ILE A 24 16.35 5.49 5.59
N TYR A 25 15.48 5.70 6.57
CA TYR A 25 15.22 7.03 7.13
C TYR A 25 16.01 7.19 8.42
N PHE A 26 16.90 8.17 8.47
CA PHE A 26 17.79 8.46 9.60
C PHE A 26 17.44 9.82 10.19
N PHE A 27 16.79 9.80 11.35
CA PHE A 27 16.48 11.01 12.10
C PHE A 27 17.57 11.30 13.12
N GLU A 28 18.18 12.48 13.03
CA GLU A 28 19.33 12.91 13.83
C GLU A 28 19.12 14.27 14.50
N GLY A 29 20.10 14.63 15.34
CA GLY A 29 20.15 15.91 16.05
C GLY A 29 21.49 16.61 15.80
N GLU A 30 21.47 17.92 15.51
CA GLU A 30 22.69 18.67 15.24
C GLU A 30 23.53 18.77 16.52
N GLY A 31 24.79 18.34 16.45
CA GLY A 31 25.70 18.27 17.60
C GLY A 31 25.59 16.98 18.43
N CYS A 32 24.74 16.03 18.04
CA CYS A 32 24.61 14.72 18.67
C CYS A 32 25.84 13.82 18.38
N PRO A 33 26.69 13.46 19.37
CA PRO A 33 27.90 12.66 19.12
C PRO A 33 27.60 11.24 18.65
N HIS A 34 26.46 10.68 19.08
CA HIS A 34 26.00 9.36 18.67
C HIS A 34 25.49 9.34 17.22
N CYS A 35 24.91 10.45 16.76
CA CYS A 35 24.41 10.62 15.41
C CYS A 35 25.57 10.72 14.42
N ALA A 36 26.64 11.46 14.76
CA ALA A 36 27.85 11.51 13.95
C ALA A 36 28.46 10.11 13.70
N LYS A 37 28.58 9.28 14.75
CA LYS A 37 29.06 7.90 14.64
C LYS A 37 28.15 7.03 13.79
N MET A 38 26.83 7.23 13.88
CA MET A 38 25.87 6.51 13.05
C MET A 38 25.99 6.94 11.59
N LYS A 39 26.14 8.24 11.31
CA LYS A 39 26.31 8.78 9.95
C LYS A 39 27.56 8.22 9.27
N GLU A 40 28.69 8.15 9.97
CA GLU A 40 29.92 7.50 9.45
C GLU A 40 29.69 6.02 9.12
N PHE A 41 28.99 5.30 9.99
CA PHE A 41 28.67 3.89 9.78
C PHE A 41 27.72 3.67 8.59
N LEU A 42 26.69 4.50 8.48
CA LEU A 42 25.73 4.51 7.38
C LEU A 42 26.41 4.80 6.04
N ASN A 43 27.36 5.74 6.00
CA ASN A 43 28.16 6.01 4.81
C ASN A 43 28.98 4.79 4.35
N GLY A 44 29.53 4.02 5.31
CA GLY A 44 30.20 2.76 5.03
C GLY A 44 29.24 1.72 4.44
N LEU A 45 28.04 1.59 5.04
CA LEU A 45 27.00 0.69 4.52
C LEU A 45 26.56 1.06 3.10
N GLN A 46 26.45 2.34 2.76
CA GLN A 46 26.05 2.76 1.42
C GLN A 46 27.11 2.43 0.35
N GLN A 47 28.39 2.35 0.74
CA GLN A 47 29.45 1.86 -0.14
C GLN A 47 29.39 0.33 -0.32
N GLU A 48 29.08 -0.41 0.75
CA GLU A 48 28.94 -1.87 0.73
C GLU A 48 27.68 -2.34 -0.02
N TYR A 49 26.59 -1.58 0.11
CA TYR A 49 25.27 -1.87 -0.45
C TYR A 49 24.80 -0.68 -1.31
N PRO A 50 25.26 -0.56 -2.56
CA PRO A 50 24.94 0.58 -3.42
C PRO A 50 23.44 0.71 -3.77
N GLN A 51 22.66 -0.32 -3.47
CA GLN A 51 21.19 -0.32 -3.59
C GLN A 51 20.48 0.36 -2.43
N ILE A 52 21.15 0.86 -1.39
CA ILE A 52 20.46 1.55 -0.28
C ILE A 52 20.44 3.05 -0.52
N GLU A 53 19.35 3.69 -0.13
CA GLU A 53 19.22 5.14 -0.15
C GLU A 53 18.97 5.64 1.27
N ILE A 54 19.83 6.55 1.74
CA ILE A 54 19.77 7.06 3.10
C ILE A 54 19.20 8.47 3.06
N HIS A 55 18.07 8.65 3.71
CA HIS A 55 17.41 9.94 3.88
C HIS A 55 17.71 10.45 5.29
N ASP A 56 18.60 11.43 5.41
CA ASP A 56 18.95 12.03 6.69
C ASP A 56 18.13 13.29 7.01
N TYR A 57 17.55 13.31 8.20
CA TYR A 57 16.66 14.37 8.67
C TYR A 57 17.09 14.86 10.03
N GLU A 58 17.51 16.13 10.09
CA GLU A 58 17.73 16.81 11.35
C GLU A 58 16.39 17.16 12.01
N ILE A 59 16.18 16.81 13.29
CA ILE A 59 14.87 17.00 13.96
C ILE A 59 14.89 17.92 15.19
N TRP A 60 16.04 18.36 15.71
CA TRP A 60 16.04 19.28 16.86
C TRP A 60 15.71 20.72 16.47
N TYR A 61 16.15 21.14 15.28
CA TYR A 61 15.98 22.52 14.81
C TYR A 61 15.13 22.64 13.55
N ASN A 62 14.58 21.54 13.05
CA ASN A 62 13.67 21.52 11.92
C ASN A 62 12.34 20.87 12.31
N GLU A 63 11.32 21.71 12.48
CA GLU A 63 9.98 21.29 12.91
C GLU A 63 9.27 20.40 11.89
N GLU A 64 9.52 20.59 10.59
CA GLU A 64 8.90 19.77 9.53
C GLU A 64 9.45 18.35 9.56
N ASN A 65 10.77 18.21 9.71
CA ASN A 65 11.42 16.91 9.87
C ASN A 65 11.00 16.22 11.18
N HIS A 66 10.87 16.98 12.27
CA HIS A 66 10.36 16.44 13.53
C HIS A 66 8.95 15.87 13.36
N LYS A 67 8.05 16.60 12.68
CA LYS A 67 6.70 16.13 12.38
C LYS A 67 6.71 14.88 11.50
N LEU A 68 7.60 14.81 10.50
CA LEU A 68 7.77 13.60 9.69
C LEU A 68 8.17 12.40 10.56
N ALA A 69 9.13 12.61 11.47
CA ALA A 69 9.58 11.57 12.39
C ALA A 69 8.44 11.08 13.30
N GLU A 70 7.65 12.01 13.86
CA GLU A 70 6.47 11.68 14.67
C GLU A 70 5.41 10.92 13.88
N GLN A 71 5.13 11.33 12.64
CA GLN A 71 4.16 10.65 11.77
C GLN A 71 4.58 9.21 11.49
N MET A 72 5.84 9.00 11.08
CA MET A 72 6.38 7.66 10.84
C MET A 72 6.34 6.78 12.10
N ALA A 73 6.63 7.35 13.27
CA ALA A 73 6.54 6.65 14.54
C ALA A 73 5.10 6.27 14.91
N GLN A 74 4.15 7.20 14.75
CA GLN A 74 2.72 6.98 15.00
C GLN A 74 2.14 5.88 14.11
N GLU A 75 2.49 5.85 12.82
CA GLU A 75 2.08 4.79 11.90
C GLU A 75 2.53 3.39 12.36
N ARG A 76 3.60 3.33 13.15
CA ARG A 76 4.14 2.09 13.73
C ARG A 76 3.77 1.88 15.20
N GLY A 77 2.95 2.77 15.77
CA GLY A 77 2.47 2.68 17.15
C GLY A 77 3.53 2.92 18.21
N ILE A 78 4.59 3.66 17.88
CA ILE A 78 5.66 4.02 18.80
C ILE A 78 5.82 5.55 18.94
N VAL A 79 6.65 5.99 19.87
CA VAL A 79 7.05 7.38 20.05
C VAL A 79 8.56 7.46 19.91
N ILE A 80 9.06 8.51 19.24
CA ILE A 80 10.50 8.77 19.16
C ILE A 80 10.95 9.41 20.46
N GLU A 81 11.78 8.69 21.22
CA GLU A 81 12.29 9.16 22.51
C GLU A 81 13.62 9.91 22.38
N GLY A 82 14.29 9.84 21.23
CA GLY A 82 15.56 10.51 21.00
C GLY A 82 16.20 10.18 19.67
N VAL A 83 17.42 10.66 19.50
CA VAL A 83 18.24 10.48 18.30
C VAL A 83 19.56 9.77 18.62
N PRO A 84 20.17 9.05 17.68
CA PRO A 84 19.66 8.78 16.33
C PRO A 84 18.47 7.80 16.36
N THR A 85 17.51 7.96 15.44
CA THR A 85 16.44 6.98 15.21
C THR A 85 16.39 6.60 13.74
N LEU A 86 16.36 5.30 13.45
CA LEU A 86 16.37 4.77 12.09
C LEU A 86 15.11 3.97 11.82
N PHE A 87 14.52 4.15 10.63
CA PHE A 87 13.49 3.28 10.09
C PHE A 87 14.08 2.51 8.90
N ILE A 88 14.10 1.18 9.01
CA ILE A 88 14.69 0.26 8.03
C ILE A 88 13.63 -0.80 7.70
N GLY A 89 12.85 -0.55 6.64
CA GLY A 89 11.68 -1.37 6.32
C GLY A 89 10.63 -1.29 7.44
N ASP A 90 10.40 -2.40 8.13
CA ASP A 90 9.49 -2.47 9.29
C ASP A 90 10.22 -2.38 10.65
N GLU A 91 11.56 -2.40 10.64
CA GLU A 91 12.37 -2.30 11.85
C GLU A 91 12.62 -0.83 12.22
N ILE A 92 12.57 -0.55 13.53
CA ILE A 92 12.85 0.78 14.09
C ILE A 92 13.96 0.62 15.11
N ILE A 93 15.02 1.40 14.95
CA ILE A 93 16.20 1.31 15.80
C ILE A 93 16.46 2.68 16.41
N VAL A 94 16.31 2.76 17.72
CA VAL A 94 16.58 3.98 18.50
C VAL A 94 17.97 3.89 19.14
N GLY A 95 18.73 4.97 19.09
CA GLY A 95 20.10 5.05 19.60
C GLY A 95 21.16 4.45 18.68
N ASN A 96 22.42 4.55 19.09
CA ASN A 96 23.57 4.12 18.28
C ASN A 96 23.80 2.60 18.31
N GLN A 97 22.89 1.82 17.71
CA GLN A 97 22.91 0.35 17.70
C GLN A 97 23.36 -0.22 16.34
N GLN A 98 24.59 0.11 15.91
CA GLN A 98 25.12 -0.21 14.56
C GLN A 98 25.00 -1.69 14.16
N ALA A 99 25.21 -2.62 15.10
CA ALA A 99 25.05 -4.05 14.83
C ALA A 99 23.61 -4.42 14.45
N GLN A 100 22.61 -3.84 15.12
CA GLN A 100 21.20 -4.06 14.80
C GLN A 100 20.83 -3.42 13.46
N VAL A 101 21.39 -2.25 13.15
CA VAL A 101 21.20 -1.58 11.86
C VAL A 101 21.65 -2.47 10.72
N ARG A 102 22.85 -3.07 10.82
CA ARG A 102 23.35 -4.02 9.81
C ARG A 102 22.43 -5.23 9.66
N VAL A 103 22.04 -5.87 10.76
CA VAL A 103 21.17 -7.04 10.73
C VAL A 103 19.80 -6.72 10.12
N ALA A 104 19.20 -5.57 10.48
CA ALA A 104 17.93 -5.12 9.92
C ALA A 104 18.04 -4.86 8.41
N LEU A 105 19.15 -4.23 7.98
CA LEU A 105 19.41 -3.98 6.57
C LEU A 105 19.59 -5.28 5.78
N GLU A 106 20.43 -6.20 6.26
CA GLU A 106 20.67 -7.48 5.60
C GLU A 106 19.39 -8.31 5.50
N LYS A 107 18.57 -8.29 6.57
CA LYS A 107 17.23 -8.91 6.57
C LYS A 107 16.33 -8.29 5.50
N LEU A 108 16.31 -6.97 5.39
CA LEU A 108 15.51 -6.24 4.42
C LEU A 108 15.92 -6.55 2.98
N ILE A 109 17.22 -6.54 2.69
CA ILE A 109 17.77 -6.90 1.38
C ILE A 109 17.46 -8.37 1.04
N ALA A 110 17.61 -9.29 2.00
CA ALA A 110 17.29 -10.70 1.79
C ALA A 110 15.79 -10.94 1.51
N GLN A 111 14.92 -10.03 1.93
CA GLN A 111 13.46 -10.12 1.79
C GLN A 111 12.90 -9.43 0.53
N GLU A 112 13.75 -8.81 -0.31
CA GLU A 112 13.34 -8.09 -1.53
C GLU A 112 12.38 -8.85 -2.49
N PRO A 113 12.42 -10.19 -2.67
CA PRO A 113 11.43 -10.84 -3.53
C PRO A 113 10.03 -11.03 -2.91
N ALA A 114 9.84 -10.82 -1.60
CA ALA A 114 8.60 -11.17 -0.88
C ALA A 114 7.71 -9.97 -0.49
N SER A 115 8.28 -8.86 -0.01
CA SER A 115 7.53 -7.71 0.52
C SER A 115 6.69 -6.98 -0.55
N LYS A 116 7.16 -6.98 -1.81
CA LYS A 116 6.48 -6.31 -2.93
C LYS A 116 5.07 -6.88 -3.23
N LYS A 117 4.81 -8.14 -2.90
CA LYS A 117 3.51 -8.79 -3.16
C LYS A 117 2.44 -8.43 -2.12
N GLU A 118 2.82 -8.20 -0.88
CA GLU A 118 1.86 -8.02 0.22
C GLU A 118 1.36 -6.57 0.32
N SER A 119 2.25 -5.58 0.17
CA SER A 119 1.90 -4.14 0.15
C SER A 119 1.05 -3.76 -1.06
N GLN A 120 1.35 -4.32 -2.25
CA GLN A 120 0.55 -4.09 -3.45
C GLN A 120 -0.81 -4.82 -3.39
N GLY A 121 -0.86 -6.02 -2.80
CA GLY A 121 -2.11 -6.75 -2.59
C GLY A 121 -3.09 -6.01 -1.68
N LYS A 122 -2.62 -5.45 -0.57
CA LYS A 122 -3.48 -4.78 0.43
C LYS A 122 -4.07 -3.46 -0.08
N LYS A 123 -3.28 -2.64 -0.79
CA LYS A 123 -3.75 -1.38 -1.40
C LYS A 123 -4.71 -1.62 -2.57
N ALA A 124 -4.41 -2.60 -3.44
CA ALA A 124 -5.29 -2.96 -4.54
C ALA A 124 -6.63 -3.55 -4.07
N GLN A 125 -6.59 -4.35 -3.01
CA GLN A 125 -7.81 -4.94 -2.44
C GLN A 125 -8.66 -3.87 -1.75
N ALA A 126 -8.09 -2.96 -0.97
CA ALA A 126 -8.83 -1.85 -0.34
C ALA A 126 -9.55 -0.93 -1.34
N ALA A 127 -8.95 -0.67 -2.51
CA ALA A 127 -9.60 0.12 -3.56
C ALA A 127 -10.75 -0.61 -4.27
N ALA A 128 -10.65 -1.94 -4.41
CA ALA A 128 -11.67 -2.75 -5.08
C ALA A 128 -12.93 -2.97 -4.24
N ILE A 129 -12.82 -3.17 -2.91
CA ILE A 129 -14.00 -3.39 -2.05
C ILE A 129 -14.92 -2.16 -1.98
N ASN A 130 -14.37 -0.94 -1.96
CA ASN A 130 -15.17 0.27 -1.78
C ASN A 130 -15.96 0.67 -3.04
N THR A 131 -15.44 0.34 -4.23
CA THR A 131 -16.12 0.61 -5.50
C THR A 131 -17.18 -0.43 -5.82
N TYR A 132 -16.93 -1.73 -5.61
CA TYR A 132 -17.93 -2.76 -5.93
C TYR A 132 -19.03 -2.88 -4.87
N GLY A 133 -18.74 -2.62 -3.59
CA GLY A 133 -19.75 -2.68 -2.52
C GLY A 133 -20.89 -1.66 -2.70
N ALA A 134 -20.58 -0.47 -3.23
CA ALA A 134 -21.56 0.59 -3.42
C ALA A 134 -22.59 0.26 -4.53
N TRP A 135 -22.17 -0.34 -5.64
CA TRP A 135 -23.05 -0.68 -6.76
C TRP A 135 -23.86 -1.97 -6.52
N ALA A 136 -23.34 -2.90 -5.71
CA ALA A 136 -24.06 -4.11 -5.33
C ALA A 136 -25.31 -3.80 -4.49
N LEU A 137 -25.20 -2.85 -3.55
CA LEU A 137 -26.33 -2.40 -2.74
C LEU A 137 -27.39 -1.67 -3.56
N THR A 138 -26.99 -0.80 -4.50
CA THR A 138 -27.94 -0.07 -5.36
C THR A 138 -28.68 -1.01 -6.31
N ALA A 139 -27.99 -2.03 -6.86
CA ALA A 139 -28.63 -3.04 -7.71
C ALA A 139 -29.68 -3.86 -6.95
N LEU A 140 -29.42 -4.28 -5.71
CA LEU A 140 -30.39 -5.04 -4.91
C LEU A 140 -31.65 -4.22 -4.57
N VAL A 141 -31.48 -2.93 -4.24
CA VAL A 141 -32.62 -2.03 -4.00
C VAL A 141 -33.44 -1.85 -5.28
N ALA A 142 -32.80 -1.63 -6.42
CA ALA A 142 -33.48 -1.47 -7.70
C ALA A 142 -34.25 -2.73 -8.11
N ILE A 143 -33.65 -3.93 -7.95
CA ILE A 143 -34.31 -5.21 -8.23
C ILE A 143 -35.53 -5.39 -7.32
N GLY A 144 -35.42 -5.08 -6.03
CA GLY A 144 -36.53 -5.13 -5.08
C GLY A 144 -37.68 -4.19 -5.47
N LEU A 145 -37.37 -2.96 -5.89
CA LEU A 145 -38.36 -1.99 -6.36
C LEU A 145 -39.05 -2.46 -7.64
N ILE A 146 -38.29 -2.99 -8.61
CA ILE A 146 -38.85 -3.55 -9.86
C ILE A 146 -39.80 -4.71 -9.53
N TRP A 147 -39.40 -5.62 -8.65
CA TRP A 147 -40.24 -6.75 -8.25
C TRP A 147 -41.52 -6.30 -7.53
N ALA A 148 -41.43 -5.30 -6.66
CA ALA A 148 -42.58 -4.69 -5.99
C ALA A 148 -43.56 -4.06 -7.01
N VAL A 149 -43.06 -3.28 -7.97
CA VAL A 149 -43.88 -2.67 -9.03
C VAL A 149 -44.55 -3.74 -9.91
N LEU A 150 -43.82 -4.81 -10.29
CA LEU A 150 -44.37 -5.91 -11.07
C LEU A 150 -45.45 -6.69 -10.30
N SER A 151 -45.23 -6.94 -9.01
CA SER A 151 -46.22 -7.60 -8.14
C SER A 151 -47.50 -6.77 -7.99
N PHE A 152 -47.37 -5.44 -7.88
CA PHE A 152 -48.49 -4.52 -7.78
C PHE A 152 -49.28 -4.40 -9.10
N ARG A 153 -48.59 -4.42 -10.25
CA ARG A 153 -49.25 -4.38 -11.57
C ARG A 153 -50.04 -5.66 -11.87
N LYS A 154 -49.56 -6.81 -11.39
CA LYS A 154 -50.28 -8.09 -11.51
C LYS A 154 -51.58 -8.06 -10.70
N SER A 155 -51.58 -7.45 -9.51
CA SER A 155 -52.78 -7.34 -8.65
C SER A 155 -53.91 -6.50 -9.26
N LYS A 156 -53.62 -5.45 -10.04
CA LYS A 156 -54.65 -4.64 -10.72
C LYS A 156 -55.33 -5.33 -11.91
N HIS A 157 -54.76 -6.41 -12.45
CA HIS A 157 -55.33 -7.10 -13.61
C HIS A 157 -56.43 -8.13 -13.23
N GLU A 158 -56.45 -8.58 -11.97
CA GLU A 158 -57.43 -9.59 -11.50
C GLU A 158 -58.73 -8.96 -10.96
N THR A 159 -58.74 -7.66 -10.67
CA THR A 159 -59.90 -6.94 -10.11
C THR A 159 -60.83 -6.33 -11.16
N GLY A 160 -60.53 -6.48 -12.46
CA GLY A 160 -61.30 -5.89 -13.57
C GLY A 160 -62.21 -6.85 -14.36
N ALA A 161 -62.21 -8.15 -14.07
CA ALA A 161 -62.84 -9.17 -14.94
C ALA A 161 -64.14 -9.80 -14.41
N THR A 162 -64.84 -9.14 -13.47
CA THR A 162 -66.13 -9.64 -12.95
C THR A 162 -67.16 -8.52 -12.81
N LYS A 163 -67.70 -8.04 -13.94
CA LYS A 163 -69.02 -7.40 -13.97
C LYS A 163 -69.85 -7.89 -15.15
N GLY A 164 -70.85 -8.72 -14.81
CA GLY A 164 -72.20 -8.62 -15.35
C GLY A 164 -72.50 -9.35 -16.64
N LYS A 165 -72.76 -10.67 -16.56
CA LYS A 165 -73.68 -11.33 -17.50
C LYS A 165 -74.99 -11.57 -16.75
N LEU A 166 -76.05 -10.89 -17.22
CA LEU A 166 -77.43 -10.99 -16.74
C LEU A 166 -77.93 -12.45 -16.83
N PRO A 167 -78.81 -12.90 -15.91
CA PRO A 167 -79.40 -14.22 -16.00
C PRO A 167 -80.45 -14.27 -17.12
N GLU A 168 -80.33 -15.28 -17.96
CA GLU A 168 -81.35 -15.68 -18.92
C GLU A 168 -82.40 -16.51 -18.17
N SER A 169 -83.59 -15.95 -18.00
CA SER A 169 -84.75 -16.61 -17.42
C SER A 169 -85.82 -16.82 -18.51
N GLU A 170 -86.11 -18.10 -18.74
CA GLU A 170 -87.44 -18.69 -18.99
C GLU A 170 -88.32 -18.23 -20.18
N GLN A 171 -88.69 -19.27 -20.95
CA GLN A 171 -89.86 -19.49 -21.85
C GLN A 171 -89.67 -19.31 -23.35
#